data_AF-A0A2D4TH00-F1
#
_entry.id   AF-A0A2D4TH00-F1
#
_cell.length_a   1.000
_cell.length_b   1.000
_cell.length_c   1.000
_cell.angle_alpha   90.00
_cell.angle_beta   90.00
_cell.angle_gamma   90.00
#
_symmetry.space_group_name_H-M   'P 1'
#
loop_
_entity.id
_entity.type
_entity.pdbx_description
1 polymer ?
#
loop_
_entity_poly.entity_id
_entity_poly.type
_entity_poly.pdbx_seq_one_letter_code
_entity_poly.pdbx_strand_id
1 'polypeptide(L)'
;MTETQEPLKPNPPRFWFLCYNLLLKLVSGIILLRSRNNTDLKEALDRRQDLWERLEQSLKARDPQKPLVWFHVASAGEWLQAQPVIRRCSEQGVQCVLTYTSINARRWFDKQKEAPPGVLIQEFIPLDRPGNAKRLLDLLRPSKIVWVSYDLWPNHVWEAARRGITQMLISGIVHQASARNTNMIAKKFYHTIYSCLEHIMLVSDADLERVRQAIPEHPGLSVMGDTRFDSVIERRDGLTAPEWPKGFGEGTLFVAGSTWPQDEECIFPVLRQALDEFPELQLVLVPHEPTEEHLVHAETFFQGIPMVRWKNRDQPPSG
;
A
#
# COMPACT_ATOMS: atom_id res chain seq x y z
N MET A 1 20.54 29.70 -5.05
CA MET A 1 19.41 30.61 -5.32
C MET A 1 18.17 29.74 -5.39
N THR A 2 17.53 29.52 -4.24
CA THR A 2 16.28 28.75 -4.14
C THR A 2 15.15 29.75 -4.35
N GLU A 3 14.53 29.72 -5.53
CA GLU A 3 13.26 30.40 -5.76
C GLU A 3 12.24 29.85 -4.77
N THR A 4 11.85 30.69 -3.81
CA THR A 4 10.65 30.51 -3.01
C THR A 4 9.45 30.53 -3.95
N GLN A 5 9.03 29.36 -4.42
CA GLN A 5 7.72 29.21 -5.06
C GLN A 5 6.65 29.65 -4.06
N GLU A 6 5.77 30.57 -4.49
CA GLU A 6 4.62 30.96 -3.69
C GLU A 6 3.85 29.71 -3.23
N PRO A 7 3.39 29.65 -1.97
CA PRO A 7 2.64 28.50 -1.50
C PRO A 7 1.40 28.31 -2.36
N LEU A 8 1.27 27.14 -2.99
CA LEU A 8 0.07 26.66 -3.66
C LEU A 8 -1.12 26.80 -2.70
N LYS A 9 -1.85 27.92 -2.80
CA LYS A 9 -3.09 28.14 -2.06
C LYS A 9 -4.24 27.99 -3.02
N PRO A 10 -5.09 26.98 -2.76
CA PRO A 10 -6.46 27.36 -2.53
C PRO A 10 -7.02 26.62 -1.32
N ASN A 11 -7.67 27.36 -0.42
CA ASN A 11 -8.73 26.77 0.38
C ASN A 11 -9.70 26.06 -0.56
N PRO A 12 -10.30 24.92 -0.18
CA PRO A 12 -11.33 24.32 -1.01
C PRO A 12 -12.40 25.36 -1.31
N PRO A 13 -12.84 25.50 -2.58
CA PRO A 13 -13.95 26.37 -2.88
C PRO A 13 -15.11 25.99 -1.97
N ARG A 14 -15.69 26.97 -1.25
CA ARG A 14 -16.72 26.75 -0.22
C ARG A 14 -17.84 25.81 -0.70
N PHE A 15 -18.18 25.90 -1.98
CA PHE A 15 -19.10 25.01 -2.66
C PHE A 15 -18.74 23.52 -2.50
N TRP A 16 -17.54 23.12 -2.92
CA TRP A 16 -17.09 21.72 -2.87
C TRP A 16 -16.99 21.21 -1.44
N PHE A 17 -16.50 22.06 -0.53
CA PHE A 17 -16.45 21.73 0.89
C PHE A 17 -17.84 21.41 1.45
N LEU A 18 -18.84 22.24 1.16
CA LEU A 18 -20.23 22.02 1.62
C LEU A 18 -20.85 20.77 0.99
N CYS A 19 -20.74 20.61 -0.32
CA CYS A 19 -21.27 19.45 -1.05
C CYS A 19 -20.67 18.14 -0.54
N TYR A 20 -19.35 18.08 -0.40
CA TYR A 20 -18.65 16.90 0.11
C TYR A 20 -19.09 16.55 1.53
N ASN A 21 -19.15 17.54 2.42
CA ASN A 21 -19.53 17.29 3.82
C ASN A 21 -21.01 16.92 3.99
N LEU A 22 -21.91 17.41 3.12
CA LEU A 22 -23.29 16.95 3.09
C LEU A 22 -23.38 15.49 2.62
N LEU A 23 -22.69 15.16 1.53
CA LEU A 23 -22.62 13.78 1.02
C LEU A 23 -22.02 12.83 2.07
N LEU A 24 -20.95 13.24 2.74
CA LEU A 24 -20.28 12.44 3.76
C LEU A 24 -21.22 12.14 4.95
N LYS A 25 -22.06 13.09 5.37
CA LYS A 25 -23.07 12.85 6.41
C LYS A 25 -24.07 11.78 5.98
N LEU A 26 -24.56 11.86 4.74
CA LEU A 26 -25.48 10.86 4.17
C LEU A 26 -24.82 9.47 4.09
N VAL A 27 -23.61 9.41 3.54
CA VAL A 27 -22.84 8.16 3.43
C VAL A 27 -22.53 7.58 4.80
N SER A 28 -22.17 8.41 5.78
CA SER A 28 -21.93 7.96 7.17
C SER A 28 -23.17 7.31 7.78
N GLY A 29 -24.36 7.88 7.54
CA GLY A 29 -25.62 7.29 7.98
C GLY A 29 -25.89 5.93 7.33
N ILE A 30 -25.64 5.81 6.03
CA ILE A 30 -25.77 4.55 5.29
C ILE A 30 -24.77 3.51 5.80
N ILE A 31 -23.52 3.88 6.05
CA ILE A 31 -22.49 2.98 6.60
C ILE A 31 -22.93 2.46 7.97
N LEU A 32 -23.45 3.32 8.85
CA LEU A 32 -23.92 2.92 10.18
C LEU A 32 -25.15 1.98 10.11
N LEU A 33 -26.03 2.17 9.13
CA LEU A 33 -27.16 1.26 8.90
C LEU A 33 -26.67 -0.09 8.35
N ARG A 34 -25.75 -0.07 7.39
CA ARG A 34 -25.20 -1.28 6.75
C ARG A 34 -24.28 -2.07 7.67
N SER A 35 -23.58 -1.42 8.60
CA SER A 35 -22.70 -2.11 9.56
C SER A 35 -23.46 -3.08 10.47
N ARG A 36 -24.78 -2.91 10.66
CA ARG A 36 -25.60 -3.89 11.39
C ARG A 36 -25.59 -5.28 10.75
N ASN A 37 -25.45 -5.34 9.43
CA ASN A 37 -25.52 -6.57 8.64
C ASN A 37 -24.19 -6.93 7.96
N ASN A 38 -23.16 -6.09 8.09
CA ASN A 38 -21.84 -6.31 7.49
C ASN A 38 -20.77 -6.31 8.60
N THR A 39 -20.20 -7.48 8.84
CA THR A 39 -19.23 -7.73 9.90
C THR A 39 -17.96 -6.90 9.75
N ASP A 40 -17.45 -6.74 8.54
CA ASP A 40 -16.24 -5.95 8.26
C ASP A 40 -16.46 -4.45 8.55
N LEU A 41 -17.60 -3.89 8.15
CA LEU A 41 -17.95 -2.50 8.45
C LEU A 41 -18.18 -2.28 9.95
N LYS A 42 -18.81 -3.25 10.63
CA LYS A 42 -19.00 -3.20 12.08
C LYS A 42 -17.64 -3.20 12.79
N GLU A 43 -16.77 -4.14 12.46
CA GLU A 43 -15.43 -4.23 13.05
C GLU A 43 -14.64 -2.95 12.77
N ALA A 44 -14.68 -2.43 11.55
CA ALA A 44 -14.01 -1.17 11.22
C ALA A 44 -14.48 0.01 12.09
N LEU A 45 -15.77 0.10 12.40
CA LEU A 45 -16.32 1.14 13.28
C LEU A 45 -15.94 0.89 14.74
N ASP A 46 -16.07 -0.35 15.22
CA ASP A 46 -15.77 -0.71 16.61
C ASP A 46 -14.30 -0.46 16.94
N ARG A 47 -13.39 -0.82 16.02
CA ARG A 47 -11.95 -0.53 16.16
C ARG A 47 -11.64 0.97 16.18
N ARG A 48 -12.56 1.85 15.78
CA ARG A 48 -12.37 3.32 15.81
C ARG A 48 -12.92 4.00 17.06
N GLN A 49 -13.57 3.29 17.99
CA GLN A 49 -14.21 3.91 19.17
C GLN A 49 -13.16 4.64 20.04
N ASP A 50 -12.08 3.98 20.44
CA ASP A 50 -11.02 4.57 21.28
C ASP A 50 -9.83 5.11 20.47
N LEU A 51 -10.08 5.45 19.19
CA LEU A 51 -9.04 5.87 18.26
C LEU A 51 -8.18 7.01 18.81
N TRP A 52 -8.82 8.02 19.39
CA TRP A 52 -8.13 9.21 19.87
C TRP A 52 -7.25 8.92 21.09
N GLU A 53 -7.74 8.12 22.02
CA GLU A 53 -6.98 7.73 23.21
C GLU A 53 -5.74 6.92 22.83
N ARG A 54 -5.87 5.99 21.88
CA ARG A 54 -4.72 5.23 21.36
C ARG A 54 -3.71 6.13 20.66
N LEU A 55 -4.16 7.06 19.80
CA LEU A 55 -3.27 8.03 19.15
C LEU A 55 -2.52 8.90 20.16
N GLU A 56 -3.23 9.43 21.17
CA GLU A 56 -2.65 10.25 22.24
C GLU A 56 -1.65 9.44 23.08
N GLN A 57 -1.96 8.17 23.38
CA GLN A 57 -1.07 7.27 24.11
C GLN A 57 0.20 6.93 23.29
N SER A 58 0.07 6.59 22.00
CA SER A 58 1.20 6.29 21.12
C SER A 58 2.11 7.50 20.91
N LEU A 59 1.56 8.71 20.91
CA LEU A 59 2.35 9.95 20.78
C LEU A 59 3.26 10.24 21.98
N LYS A 60 3.07 9.60 23.13
CA LYS A 60 3.99 9.76 24.27
C LYS A 60 5.41 9.27 23.95
N ALA A 61 5.56 8.36 22.98
CA ALA A 61 6.85 7.90 22.50
C ALA A 61 7.51 8.86 21.48
N ARG A 62 6.83 9.95 21.08
CA ARG A 62 7.35 10.94 20.15
C ARG A 62 8.45 11.77 20.78
N ASP A 63 9.51 12.04 20.02
CA ASP A 63 10.51 13.04 20.34
C ASP A 63 10.11 14.37 19.68
N PRO A 64 9.73 15.41 20.44
CA PRO A 64 9.28 16.67 19.87
C PRO A 64 10.38 17.42 19.12
N GLN A 65 11.66 17.07 19.28
CA GLN A 65 12.79 17.68 18.56
C GLN A 65 12.98 17.09 17.16
N LYS A 66 12.36 15.94 16.86
CA LYS A 66 12.46 15.28 15.56
C LYS A 66 11.29 15.67 14.65
N PRO A 67 11.54 15.84 13.34
CA PRO A 67 10.46 16.04 12.39
C PRO A 67 9.57 14.79 12.33
N LEU A 68 8.27 15.01 12.13
CA LEU A 68 7.29 13.95 11.97
C LEU A 68 6.69 13.98 10.57
N VAL A 69 6.68 12.85 9.87
CA VAL A 69 6.03 12.70 8.56
C VAL A 69 4.85 11.76 8.71
N TRP A 70 3.69 12.19 8.21
CA TRP A 70 2.47 11.39 8.23
C TRP A 70 2.27 10.71 6.88
N PHE A 71 2.29 9.38 6.88
CA PHE A 71 1.96 8.52 5.74
C PHE A 71 0.53 8.00 5.85
N HIS A 72 -0.19 7.98 4.73
CA HIS A 72 -1.53 7.38 4.64
C HIS A 72 -1.64 6.37 3.51
N VAL A 73 -2.20 5.19 3.83
CA VAL A 73 -2.37 4.08 2.89
C VAL A 73 -3.81 3.55 2.93
N ALA A 74 -4.34 3.12 1.78
CA ALA A 74 -5.70 2.59 1.73
C ALA A 74 -5.80 1.23 2.44
N SER A 75 -4.86 0.32 2.14
CA SER A 75 -4.86 -1.07 2.60
C SER A 75 -3.44 -1.61 2.88
N ALA A 76 -3.34 -2.91 3.18
CA ALA A 76 -2.06 -3.61 3.31
C ALA A 76 -1.25 -3.66 2.00
N GLY A 77 -1.92 -3.59 0.84
CA GLY A 77 -1.24 -3.55 -0.45
C GLY A 77 -0.45 -2.24 -0.62
N GLU A 78 -1.08 -1.10 -0.35
CA GLU A 78 -0.45 0.22 -0.40
C GLU A 78 0.56 0.44 0.75
N TRP A 79 0.46 -0.30 1.85
CA TRP A 79 1.52 -0.30 2.87
C TRP A 79 2.88 -0.70 2.28
N LEU A 80 2.94 -1.70 1.40
CA LEU A 80 4.19 -2.12 0.75
C LEU A 80 4.81 -1.02 -0.14
N GLN A 81 4.00 -0.07 -0.62
CA GLN A 81 4.49 1.11 -1.34
C GLN A 81 5.06 2.16 -0.38
N ALA A 82 4.46 2.32 0.80
CA ALA A 82 4.92 3.28 1.80
C ALA A 82 6.20 2.82 2.52
N GLN A 83 6.31 1.52 2.78
CA GLN A 83 7.36 0.90 3.59
C GLN A 83 8.80 1.33 3.23
N PRO A 84 9.28 1.27 1.98
CA PRO A 84 10.66 1.61 1.65
C PRO A 84 10.96 3.11 1.83
N VAL A 85 9.94 3.97 1.70
CA VAL A 85 10.06 5.41 1.93
C VAL A 85 10.13 5.71 3.43
N ILE A 86 9.24 5.08 4.21
CA ILE A 86 9.21 5.19 5.68
C ILE A 86 10.54 4.74 6.29
N ARG A 87 11.08 3.62 5.80
CA ARG A 87 12.38 3.08 6.23
C ARG A 87 13.48 4.13 6.05
N ARG A 88 13.62 4.69 4.84
CA ARG A 88 14.61 5.74 4.53
C ARG A 88 14.41 7.00 5.38
N CYS A 89 13.17 7.43 5.59
CA CYS A 89 12.87 8.54 6.48
C CYS A 89 13.33 8.26 7.92
N SER A 90 13.02 7.06 8.44
CA SER A 90 13.38 6.67 9.79
C SER A 90 14.90 6.56 9.99
N GLU A 91 15.63 6.04 9.00
CA GLU A 91 17.09 5.97 9.00
C GLU A 91 17.75 7.36 9.02
N GLN A 92 17.07 8.38 8.47
CA GLN A 92 17.49 9.79 8.54
C GLN A 92 17.05 10.50 9.84
N GLY A 93 16.52 9.77 10.82
CA GLY A 93 16.09 10.32 12.10
C GLY A 93 14.71 10.99 12.09
N VAL A 94 13.92 10.82 11.02
CA VAL A 94 12.54 11.33 10.93
C VAL A 94 11.58 10.34 11.60
N GLN A 95 10.66 10.85 12.42
CA GLN A 95 9.61 10.00 13.00
C GLN A 95 8.45 9.84 12.01
N CYS A 96 8.00 8.61 11.78
CA CYS A 96 6.93 8.33 10.82
C CYS A 96 5.64 7.88 11.52
N VAL A 97 4.51 8.44 11.10
CA VAL A 97 3.17 7.99 11.49
C VAL A 97 2.51 7.37 10.28
N LEU A 98 1.95 6.18 10.43
CA LEU A 98 1.18 5.50 9.41
C LEU A 98 -0.30 5.48 9.81
N THR A 99 -1.15 6.00 8.93
CA THR A 99 -2.59 5.75 9.04
C THR A 99 -3.09 4.89 7.89
N TYR A 100 -4.13 4.10 8.16
CA TYR A 100 -4.80 3.31 7.12
C TYR A 100 -6.32 3.37 7.19
N THR A 101 -6.96 3.12 6.05
CA THR A 101 -8.43 3.11 5.93
C THR A 101 -9.03 1.74 6.17
N SER A 102 -8.49 0.70 5.50
CA SER A 102 -9.09 -0.63 5.44
C SER A 102 -8.91 -1.45 6.71
N ILE A 103 -9.95 -2.20 7.10
CA ILE A 103 -9.87 -3.21 8.16
C ILE A 103 -8.89 -4.34 7.80
N ASN A 104 -8.72 -4.63 6.50
CA ASN A 104 -7.77 -5.64 6.04
C ASN A 104 -6.32 -5.21 6.29
N ALA A 105 -6.02 -3.91 6.25
CA ALA A 105 -4.71 -3.41 6.68
C ALA A 105 -4.48 -3.74 8.16
N ARG A 106 -5.45 -3.42 9.02
CA ARG A 106 -5.37 -3.74 10.45
C ARG A 106 -5.17 -5.24 10.69
N ARG A 107 -5.98 -6.09 10.07
CA ARG A 107 -5.86 -7.56 10.19
C ARG A 107 -4.50 -8.06 9.69
N TRP A 108 -3.97 -7.48 8.62
CA TRP A 108 -2.63 -7.83 8.11
C TRP A 108 -1.55 -7.48 9.13
N PHE A 109 -1.63 -6.31 9.75
CA PHE A 109 -0.70 -5.89 10.79
C PHE A 109 -0.83 -6.70 12.08
N ASP A 110 -2.06 -7.03 12.51
CA ASP A 110 -2.30 -7.86 13.70
C ASP A 110 -1.70 -9.29 13.55
N LYS A 111 -1.50 -9.76 12.31
CA LYS A 111 -0.84 -11.03 12.01
C LYS A 111 0.70 -10.94 12.02
N GLN A 112 1.28 -9.74 11.99
CA GLN A 112 2.73 -9.57 12.02
C GLN A 112 3.24 -9.76 13.45
N LYS A 113 4.40 -10.41 13.60
CA LYS A 113 5.03 -10.61 14.91
C LYS A 113 5.65 -9.33 15.47
N GLU A 114 6.00 -8.40 14.59
CA GLU A 114 6.71 -7.17 14.91
C GLU A 114 5.97 -5.97 14.35
N ALA A 115 6.11 -4.83 15.03
CA ALA A 115 5.62 -3.57 14.52
C ALA A 115 6.38 -3.20 13.24
N PRO A 116 5.74 -2.46 12.31
CA PRO A 116 6.40 -2.05 11.09
C PRO A 116 7.68 -1.24 11.38
N PRO A 117 8.82 -1.63 10.79
CA PRO A 117 10.09 -0.96 11.05
C PRO A 117 10.01 0.52 10.65
N GLY A 118 10.52 1.39 11.52
CA GLY A 118 10.54 2.85 11.30
C GLY A 118 9.21 3.58 11.52
N VAL A 119 8.14 2.88 11.90
CA VAL A 119 6.83 3.49 12.20
C VAL A 119 6.70 3.70 13.71
N LEU A 120 6.52 4.96 14.12
CA LEU A 120 6.27 5.34 15.51
C LEU A 120 4.82 5.04 15.92
N ILE A 121 3.87 5.35 15.03
CA ILE A 121 2.44 5.21 15.29
C ILE A 121 1.81 4.57 14.07
N GLN A 122 0.99 3.57 14.32
CA GLN A 122 0.24 2.87 13.31
C GLN A 122 -1.21 2.78 13.77
N GLU A 123 -2.14 3.42 13.07
CA GLU A 123 -3.55 3.39 13.48
C GLU A 123 -4.53 3.71 12.34
N PHE A 124 -5.84 3.54 12.53
CA PHE A 124 -6.81 3.99 11.53
C PHE A 124 -6.74 5.50 11.31
N ILE A 125 -6.97 5.94 10.07
CA ILE A 125 -7.29 7.35 9.82
C ILE A 125 -8.66 7.67 10.49
N PRO A 126 -8.78 8.76 11.27
CA PRO A 126 -10.06 9.26 11.75
C PRO A 126 -11.01 9.54 10.57
N LEU A 127 -12.30 9.27 10.73
CA LEU A 127 -13.33 9.54 9.71
C LEU A 127 -13.19 10.97 9.15
N ASP A 128 -13.38 11.15 7.84
CA ASP A 128 -13.07 12.39 7.10
C ASP A 128 -13.97 13.59 7.44
N ARG A 129 -14.21 13.88 8.71
CA ARG A 129 -15.00 15.03 9.17
C ARG A 129 -14.06 16.22 9.38
N PRO A 130 -14.50 17.47 9.16
CA PRO A 130 -13.65 18.64 9.32
C PRO A 130 -13.05 18.75 10.73
N GLY A 131 -13.84 18.45 11.77
CA GLY A 131 -13.37 18.44 13.15
C GLY A 131 -12.33 17.35 13.44
N ASN A 132 -12.45 16.18 12.80
CA ASN A 132 -11.50 15.08 12.94
C ASN A 132 -10.18 15.40 12.23
N ALA A 133 -10.25 15.91 11.00
CA ALA A 133 -9.08 16.36 10.26
C ALA A 133 -8.31 17.44 11.05
N LYS A 134 -9.02 18.41 11.61
CA LYS A 134 -8.45 19.45 12.47
C LYS A 134 -7.79 18.83 13.70
N ARG A 135 -8.50 17.97 14.45
CA ARG A 135 -7.99 17.31 15.67
C ARG A 135 -6.75 16.46 15.37
N LEU A 136 -6.77 15.68 14.29
CA LEU A 136 -5.65 14.83 13.91
C LEU A 136 -4.41 15.66 13.61
N LEU A 137 -4.54 16.74 12.83
CA LEU A 137 -3.40 17.60 12.49
C LEU A 137 -2.93 18.45 13.69
N ASP A 138 -3.82 18.82 14.62
CA ASP A 138 -3.45 19.48 15.88
C ASP A 138 -2.62 18.54 16.77
N LEU A 139 -2.98 17.26 16.76
CA LEU A 139 -2.36 16.20 17.56
C LEU A 139 -1.03 15.74 16.95
N LEU A 140 -0.99 15.41 15.65
CA LEU A 140 0.20 14.92 14.97
C LEU A 140 1.21 16.03 14.67
N ARG A 141 0.77 17.25 14.34
CA ARG A 141 1.62 18.36 13.86
C ARG A 141 2.70 17.88 12.87
N PRO A 142 2.31 17.23 11.75
CA PRO A 142 3.28 16.69 10.82
C PRO A 142 4.00 17.81 10.08
N SER A 143 5.29 17.61 9.82
CA SER A 143 6.10 18.46 8.94
C SER A 143 5.73 18.27 7.47
N LYS A 144 5.38 17.04 7.08
CA LYS A 144 4.94 16.66 5.73
C LYS A 144 3.90 15.54 5.79
N ILE A 145 3.07 15.44 4.75
CA ILE A 145 2.11 14.35 4.56
C ILE A 145 2.41 13.64 3.25
N VAL A 146 2.42 12.31 3.28
CA VAL A 146 2.62 11.44 2.13
C VAL A 146 1.40 10.55 1.97
N TRP A 147 0.63 10.83 0.94
CA TRP A 147 -0.46 10.00 0.47
C TRP A 147 0.09 8.91 -0.45
N VAL A 148 -0.48 7.72 -0.40
CA VAL A 148 -0.01 6.59 -1.22
C VAL A 148 -1.13 6.10 -2.13
N SER A 149 -0.80 5.94 -3.41
CA SER A 149 -1.70 5.44 -4.46
C SER A 149 -2.86 6.38 -4.80
N TYR A 150 -4.04 6.21 -4.22
CA TYR A 150 -5.23 6.98 -4.64
C TYR A 150 -6.17 7.42 -3.50
N ASP A 151 -5.88 7.05 -2.25
CA ASP A 151 -6.77 7.30 -1.10
C ASP A 151 -6.52 8.70 -0.52
N LEU A 152 -7.16 9.70 -1.14
CA LEU A 152 -7.08 11.10 -0.73
C LEU A 152 -8.39 11.50 -0.04
N TRP A 153 -8.30 11.81 1.25
CA TRP A 153 -9.44 12.18 2.09
C TRP A 153 -9.61 13.71 2.09
N PRO A 154 -10.65 14.25 1.41
CA PRO A 154 -10.73 15.69 1.10
C PRO A 154 -10.61 16.60 2.31
N ASN A 155 -11.29 16.33 3.43
CA ASN A 155 -11.20 17.23 4.59
C ASN A 155 -9.80 17.19 5.24
N HIS A 156 -9.11 16.05 5.25
CA HIS A 156 -7.71 15.99 5.69
C HIS A 156 -6.77 16.75 4.75
N VAL A 157 -6.92 16.55 3.43
CA VAL A 157 -6.10 17.24 2.41
C VAL A 157 -6.28 18.75 2.49
N TRP A 158 -7.53 19.21 2.55
CA TRP A 158 -7.86 20.63 2.60
C TRP A 158 -7.42 21.29 3.92
N GLU A 159 -7.60 20.61 5.05
CA GLU A 159 -7.16 21.13 6.35
C GLU A 159 -5.63 21.19 6.46
N ALA A 160 -4.91 20.22 5.87
CA ALA A 160 -3.45 20.28 5.76
C ALA A 160 -2.97 21.44 4.88
N ALA A 161 -3.60 21.65 3.72
CA ALA A 161 -3.31 22.78 2.85
C ALA A 161 -3.58 24.12 3.54
N ARG A 162 -4.69 24.23 4.27
CA ARG A 162 -5.04 25.43 5.05
C ARG A 162 -3.98 25.77 6.10
N ARG A 163 -3.28 24.77 6.63
CA ARG A 163 -2.17 24.92 7.59
C ARG A 163 -0.80 25.14 6.94
N GLY A 164 -0.71 25.08 5.61
CA GLY A 164 0.55 25.17 4.88
C GLY A 164 1.45 23.95 5.09
N ILE A 165 0.88 22.79 5.40
CA ILE A 165 1.65 21.54 5.52
C ILE A 165 1.90 21.01 4.10
N THR A 166 3.16 20.77 3.74
CA THR A 166 3.53 20.15 2.46
C THR A 166 2.93 18.75 2.33
N GLN A 167 2.28 18.49 1.20
CA GLN A 167 1.65 17.21 0.89
C GLN A 167 2.19 16.63 -0.40
N MET A 168 2.36 15.31 -0.44
CA MET A 168 2.82 14.59 -1.62
C MET A 168 1.96 13.36 -1.86
N LEU A 169 1.76 12.99 -3.12
CA LEU A 169 1.24 11.68 -3.50
C LEU A 169 2.37 10.86 -4.12
N ILE A 170 2.62 9.67 -3.60
CA ILE A 170 3.57 8.70 -4.17
C ILE A 170 2.85 7.49 -4.75
N SER A 171 3.48 6.82 -5.71
CA SER A 171 2.97 5.62 -6.38
C SER A 171 1.53 5.82 -6.87
N GLY A 172 1.21 7.04 -7.33
CA GLY A 172 -0.17 7.39 -7.63
C GLY A 172 -0.68 6.70 -8.89
N ILE A 173 -1.89 6.15 -8.79
CA ILE A 173 -2.55 5.40 -9.87
C ILE A 173 -3.95 5.98 -10.08
N VAL A 174 -4.33 6.16 -11.33
CA VAL A 174 -5.70 6.55 -11.69
C VAL A 174 -6.19 5.62 -12.80
N HIS A 175 -7.06 4.68 -12.48
CA HIS A 175 -7.64 3.78 -13.48
C HIS A 175 -8.41 4.54 -14.57
N GLN A 176 -8.30 4.09 -15.82
CA GLN A 176 -8.95 4.72 -16.98
C GLN A 176 -10.46 4.90 -16.79
N ALA A 177 -11.14 3.89 -16.27
CA ALA A 177 -12.59 3.90 -16.02
C ALA A 177 -13.02 4.74 -14.81
N SER A 178 -12.08 5.31 -14.04
CA SER A 178 -12.41 6.11 -12.86
C SER A 178 -13.26 7.33 -13.24
N ALA A 179 -14.26 7.64 -12.42
CA ALA A 179 -15.05 8.86 -12.55
C ALA A 179 -14.17 10.12 -12.55
N ARG A 180 -12.97 10.04 -11.94
CA ARG A 180 -11.92 11.08 -11.98
C ARG A 180 -11.56 11.51 -13.41
N ASN A 181 -11.69 10.61 -14.39
CA ASN A 181 -11.33 10.84 -15.79
C ASN A 181 -12.56 11.01 -16.69
N THR A 182 -13.67 10.36 -16.36
CA THR A 182 -14.83 10.27 -17.25
C THR A 182 -15.93 11.30 -16.93
N ASN A 183 -15.91 11.91 -15.74
CA ASN A 183 -16.95 12.84 -15.29
C ASN A 183 -16.39 14.24 -14.99
N MET A 184 -16.94 15.26 -15.65
CA MET A 184 -16.49 16.66 -15.50
C MET A 184 -16.68 17.23 -14.10
N ILE A 185 -17.74 16.84 -13.37
CA ILE A 185 -17.99 17.26 -11.99
C ILE A 185 -16.92 16.65 -11.08
N ALA A 186 -16.63 15.35 -11.26
CA ALA A 186 -15.58 14.67 -10.52
C ALA A 186 -14.19 15.28 -10.83
N LYS A 187 -13.87 15.58 -12.09
CA LYS A 187 -12.63 16.30 -12.47
C LYS A 187 -12.47 17.61 -11.71
N LYS A 188 -13.50 18.46 -11.72
CA LYS A 188 -13.48 19.75 -11.00
C LYS A 188 -13.34 19.55 -9.49
N PHE A 189 -13.96 18.52 -8.93
CA PHE A 189 -13.80 18.19 -7.52
C PHE A 189 -12.35 17.77 -7.20
N TYR A 190 -11.79 16.82 -7.97
CA TYR A 190 -10.43 16.33 -7.77
C TYR A 190 -9.36 17.39 -8.08
N HIS A 191 -9.63 18.35 -8.98
CA HIS A 191 -8.78 19.54 -9.14
C HIS A 191 -8.57 20.23 -7.77
N THR A 192 -9.61 20.38 -6.95
CA THR A 192 -9.49 21.03 -5.63
C THR A 192 -8.69 20.22 -4.62
N ILE A 193 -8.52 18.92 -4.84
CA ILE A 193 -7.72 18.03 -4.00
C ILE A 193 -6.29 18.05 -4.52
N TYR A 194 -6.06 17.75 -5.79
CA TYR A 194 -4.73 17.69 -6.39
C TYR A 194 -3.98 19.03 -6.33
N SER A 195 -4.69 20.16 -6.43
CA SER A 195 -4.05 21.49 -6.29
C SER A 195 -3.50 21.78 -4.90
N CYS A 196 -3.81 20.94 -3.89
CA CYS A 196 -3.28 21.06 -2.54
C CYS A 196 -1.98 20.28 -2.33
N LEU A 197 -1.54 19.49 -3.31
CA LEU A 197 -0.37 18.62 -3.21
C LEU A 197 0.81 19.29 -3.93
N GLU A 198 1.95 19.39 -3.27
CA GLU A 198 3.16 19.99 -3.84
C GLU A 198 3.79 19.07 -4.90
N HIS A 199 3.79 17.76 -4.63
CA HIS A 199 4.28 16.74 -5.56
C HIS A 199 3.26 15.63 -5.76
N ILE A 200 3.09 15.23 -7.02
CA ILE A 200 2.23 14.12 -7.42
C ILE A 200 3.06 13.21 -8.32
N MET A 201 3.57 12.14 -7.71
CA MET A 201 4.47 11.16 -8.31
C MET A 201 3.68 9.92 -8.67
N LEU A 202 3.62 9.62 -9.97
CA LEU A 202 2.70 8.64 -10.55
C LEU A 202 3.47 7.42 -11.09
N VAL A 203 2.75 6.30 -11.21
CA VAL A 203 3.37 5.02 -11.59
C VAL A 203 3.73 4.98 -13.08
N SER A 204 2.90 5.55 -13.94
CA SER A 204 3.10 5.51 -15.40
C SER A 204 2.75 6.84 -16.08
N ASP A 205 3.22 7.02 -17.32
CA ASP A 205 2.82 8.15 -18.16
C ASP A 205 1.31 8.20 -18.38
N ALA A 206 0.64 7.03 -18.44
CA ALA A 206 -0.80 6.95 -18.59
C ALA A 206 -1.53 7.47 -17.33
N ASP A 207 -1.02 7.19 -16.13
CA ASP A 207 -1.55 7.76 -14.90
C ASP A 207 -1.30 9.27 -14.83
N LEU A 208 -0.13 9.71 -15.28
CA LEU A 208 0.21 11.12 -15.39
C LEU A 208 -0.75 11.89 -16.28
N GLU A 209 -1.01 11.38 -17.48
CA GLU A 209 -1.91 12.05 -18.41
C GLU A 209 -3.33 12.16 -17.85
N ARG A 210 -3.79 11.12 -17.12
CA ARG A 210 -5.10 11.14 -16.47
C ARG A 210 -5.19 12.21 -15.37
N VAL A 211 -4.17 12.34 -14.53
CA VAL A 211 -4.14 13.40 -13.49
C VAL A 211 -4.01 14.78 -14.12
N ARG A 212 -3.20 14.92 -15.17
CA ARG A 212 -3.01 16.17 -15.92
C ARG A 212 -4.33 16.72 -16.46
N GLN A 213 -5.29 15.87 -16.84
CA GLN A 213 -6.63 16.33 -17.24
C GLN A 213 -7.37 17.13 -16.15
N ALA A 214 -7.08 16.89 -14.88
CA ALA A 214 -7.67 17.63 -13.77
C ALA A 214 -6.83 18.86 -13.38
N ILE A 215 -5.52 18.86 -13.61
CA ILE A 215 -4.58 19.91 -13.19
C ILE A 215 -3.43 20.07 -14.22
N PRO A 216 -3.71 20.64 -15.42
CA PRO A 216 -2.78 20.60 -16.55
C PRO A 216 -1.46 21.35 -16.33
N GLU A 217 -1.51 22.47 -15.61
CA GLU A 217 -0.36 23.37 -15.38
C GLU A 217 0.39 23.08 -14.07
N HIS A 218 0.11 21.95 -13.42
CA HIS A 218 0.68 21.69 -12.10
C HIS A 218 2.16 21.28 -12.19
N PRO A 219 3.09 22.07 -11.62
CA PRO A 219 4.53 21.84 -11.81
C PRO A 219 5.05 20.60 -11.07
N GLY A 220 4.32 20.14 -10.05
CA GLY A 220 4.69 18.98 -9.23
C GLY A 220 4.35 17.61 -9.82
N LEU A 221 3.89 17.51 -11.08
CA LEU A 221 3.55 16.24 -11.72
C LEU A 221 4.80 15.53 -12.26
N SER A 222 4.99 14.25 -11.89
CA SER A 222 6.11 13.44 -12.38
C SER A 222 5.76 11.95 -12.41
N VAL A 223 6.49 11.17 -13.23
CA VAL A 223 6.45 9.70 -13.22
C VAL A 223 7.66 9.18 -12.44
N MET A 224 7.43 8.33 -11.45
CA MET A 224 8.49 7.71 -10.64
C MET A 224 8.39 6.19 -10.55
N GLY A 225 7.33 5.58 -11.08
CA GLY A 225 7.11 4.15 -10.97
C GLY A 225 6.43 3.75 -9.64
N ASP A 226 6.47 2.45 -9.36
CA ASP A 226 5.85 1.85 -8.17
C ASP A 226 6.92 1.48 -7.15
N THR A 227 6.86 2.08 -5.96
CA THR A 227 7.83 1.84 -4.89
C THR A 227 7.85 0.39 -4.36
N ARG A 228 6.90 -0.47 -4.75
CA ARG A 228 6.99 -1.91 -4.46
C ARG A 228 8.21 -2.56 -5.11
N PHE A 229 8.66 -2.07 -6.26
CA PHE A 229 9.86 -2.59 -6.92
C PHE A 229 11.11 -2.38 -6.05
N ASP A 230 11.25 -1.22 -5.41
CA ASP A 230 12.33 -0.94 -4.46
C ASP A 230 12.34 -1.96 -3.32
N SER A 231 11.16 -2.29 -2.79
CA SER A 231 11.06 -3.30 -1.72
C SER A 231 11.44 -4.70 -2.20
N VAL A 232 11.16 -5.04 -3.46
CA VAL A 232 11.58 -6.31 -4.06
C VAL A 232 13.09 -6.34 -4.26
N ILE A 233 13.68 -5.25 -4.76
CA ILE A 233 15.13 -5.12 -4.96
C ILE A 233 15.86 -5.20 -3.61
N GLU A 234 15.43 -4.45 -2.60
CA GLU A 234 16.03 -4.50 -1.26
C GLU A 234 15.95 -5.90 -0.63
N ARG A 235 14.80 -6.59 -0.80
CA ARG A 235 14.67 -7.96 -0.32
C ARG A 235 15.59 -8.91 -1.07
N ARG A 236 15.67 -8.81 -2.39
CA ARG A 236 16.61 -9.60 -3.22
C ARG A 236 18.05 -9.43 -2.72
N ASP A 237 18.47 -8.20 -2.48
CA ASP A 237 19.85 -7.90 -2.09
C ASP A 237 20.20 -8.37 -0.68
N GLY A 238 19.18 -8.53 0.19
CA GLY A 238 19.33 -9.13 1.52
C GLY A 238 19.14 -10.64 1.59
N LEU A 239 18.85 -11.32 0.46
CA LEU A 239 18.62 -12.76 0.43
C LEU A 239 19.90 -13.51 0.07
N THR A 240 20.31 -14.43 0.93
CA THR A 240 21.30 -15.45 0.58
C THR A 240 20.64 -16.55 -0.24
N ALA A 241 21.26 -16.99 -1.33
CA ALA A 241 20.79 -18.15 -2.07
C ALA A 241 20.65 -19.37 -1.11
N PRO A 242 19.58 -20.17 -1.24
CA PRO A 242 19.50 -21.41 -0.47
C PRO A 242 20.60 -22.38 -0.92
N GLU A 243 20.97 -23.30 -0.03
CA GLU A 243 21.86 -24.40 -0.41
C GLU A 243 21.08 -25.42 -1.24
N TRP A 244 21.31 -25.42 -2.55
CA TRP A 244 20.65 -26.35 -3.46
C TRP A 244 21.19 -27.78 -3.27
N PRO A 245 20.35 -28.82 -3.47
CA PRO A 245 20.84 -30.18 -3.65
C PRO A 245 21.91 -30.24 -4.74
N LYS A 246 22.85 -31.20 -4.64
CA LYS A 246 23.94 -31.31 -5.60
C LYS A 246 23.40 -31.49 -7.02
N GLY A 247 23.88 -30.67 -7.96
CA GLY A 247 23.41 -30.66 -9.36
C GLY A 247 22.14 -29.86 -9.61
N PHE A 248 21.45 -29.38 -8.56
CA PHE A 248 20.26 -28.54 -8.69
C PHE A 248 20.66 -27.05 -8.72
N GLY A 249 20.04 -26.28 -9.61
CA GLY A 249 20.41 -24.90 -9.94
C GLY A 249 21.55 -24.77 -10.97
N GLU A 250 22.12 -25.88 -11.46
CA GLU A 250 23.20 -25.89 -12.47
C GLU A 250 22.67 -25.86 -13.92
N GLY A 251 21.37 -26.12 -14.12
CA GLY A 251 20.68 -26.11 -15.41
C GLY A 251 19.66 -24.98 -15.56
N THR A 252 18.67 -25.17 -16.43
CA THR A 252 17.57 -24.20 -16.59
C THR A 252 16.58 -24.39 -15.44
N LEU A 253 16.51 -23.42 -14.53
CA LEU A 253 15.59 -23.46 -13.39
C LEU A 253 14.27 -22.75 -13.71
N PHE A 254 13.18 -23.50 -13.72
CA PHE A 254 11.82 -22.97 -13.75
C PHE A 254 11.24 -22.89 -12.33
N VAL A 255 10.79 -21.71 -11.91
CA VAL A 255 10.19 -21.51 -10.58
C VAL A 255 8.71 -21.18 -10.73
N ALA A 256 7.86 -22.12 -10.35
CA ALA A 256 6.42 -21.94 -10.23
C ALA A 256 6.10 -21.49 -8.79
N GLY A 257 6.19 -20.18 -8.55
CA GLY A 257 6.00 -19.59 -7.23
C GLY A 257 4.57 -19.11 -6.97
N SER A 258 4.02 -19.47 -5.81
CA SER A 258 2.68 -19.07 -5.35
C SER A 258 1.53 -19.59 -6.23
N THR A 259 1.61 -20.85 -6.67
CA THR A 259 0.62 -21.48 -7.55
C THR A 259 -0.69 -21.81 -6.83
N TRP A 260 -1.82 -21.62 -7.51
CA TRP A 260 -3.13 -22.11 -7.11
C TRP A 260 -3.53 -23.35 -7.92
N PRO A 261 -4.46 -24.20 -7.43
CA PRO A 261 -4.88 -25.40 -8.16
C PRO A 261 -5.28 -25.13 -9.62
N GLN A 262 -5.92 -23.99 -9.91
CA GLN A 262 -6.29 -23.61 -11.27
C GLN A 262 -5.09 -23.27 -12.16
N ASP A 263 -4.02 -22.70 -11.58
CA ASP A 263 -2.77 -22.48 -12.29
C ASP A 263 -2.12 -23.83 -12.61
N GLU A 264 -2.10 -24.73 -11.63
CA GLU A 264 -1.49 -26.06 -11.68
C GLU A 264 -2.17 -26.95 -12.73
N GLU A 265 -3.50 -26.94 -12.81
CA GLU A 265 -4.27 -27.62 -13.87
C GLU A 265 -3.82 -27.21 -15.28
N CYS A 266 -3.40 -25.95 -15.46
CA CYS A 266 -2.91 -25.44 -16.74
C CYS A 266 -1.42 -25.76 -16.98
N ILE A 267 -0.57 -25.54 -15.98
CA ILE A 267 0.89 -25.55 -16.17
C ILE A 267 1.51 -26.93 -15.93
N PHE A 268 0.94 -27.78 -15.08
CA PHE A 268 1.54 -29.08 -14.73
C PHE A 268 1.69 -30.02 -15.93
N PRO A 269 0.69 -30.21 -16.82
CA PRO A 269 0.85 -31.07 -17.99
C PRO A 269 2.00 -30.62 -18.90
N VAL A 270 2.12 -29.30 -19.11
CA VAL A 270 3.16 -28.70 -19.95
C VAL A 270 4.53 -28.84 -19.29
N LEU A 271 4.64 -28.57 -17.99
CA LEU A 271 5.88 -28.73 -17.24
C LEU A 271 6.32 -30.19 -17.19
N ARG A 272 5.40 -31.15 -17.07
CA ARG A 272 5.73 -32.57 -17.10
C ARG A 272 6.35 -32.97 -18.43
N GLN A 273 5.71 -32.59 -19.54
CA GLN A 273 6.25 -32.83 -20.87
C GLN A 273 7.63 -32.16 -21.03
N ALA A 274 7.79 -30.92 -20.57
CA ALA A 274 9.05 -30.20 -20.67
C ALA A 274 10.17 -30.86 -19.85
N LEU A 275 9.87 -31.42 -18.68
CA LEU A 275 10.85 -32.16 -17.87
C LEU A 275 11.32 -33.45 -18.56
N ASP A 276 10.46 -34.09 -19.35
CA ASP A 276 10.82 -35.27 -20.14
C ASP A 276 11.63 -34.89 -21.41
N GLU A 277 11.32 -33.74 -22.03
CA GLU A 277 11.95 -33.28 -23.29
C GLU A 277 13.28 -32.54 -23.08
N PHE A 278 13.45 -31.83 -21.96
CA PHE A 278 14.61 -31.01 -21.66
C PHE A 278 15.34 -31.52 -20.39
N PRO A 279 16.37 -32.38 -20.53
CA PRO A 279 17.06 -32.99 -19.38
C PRO A 279 17.72 -32.01 -18.41
N GLU A 280 18.05 -30.80 -18.87
CA GLU A 280 18.63 -29.72 -18.07
C GLU A 280 17.58 -28.86 -17.35
N LEU A 281 16.28 -29.11 -17.58
CA LEU A 281 15.19 -28.39 -16.93
C LEU A 281 14.99 -28.89 -15.51
N GLN A 282 14.95 -27.95 -14.58
CA GLN A 282 14.72 -28.17 -13.16
C GLN A 282 13.51 -27.37 -12.71
N LEU A 283 12.69 -27.94 -11.84
CA LEU A 283 11.44 -27.33 -11.39
C LEU A 283 11.47 -27.09 -9.88
N VAL A 284 11.21 -25.84 -9.49
CA VAL A 284 10.83 -25.48 -8.12
C VAL A 284 9.36 -25.11 -8.12
N LEU A 285 8.56 -25.86 -7.37
CA LEU A 285 7.14 -25.62 -7.20
C LEU A 285 6.88 -25.14 -5.77
N VAL A 286 6.24 -23.99 -5.63
CA VAL A 286 5.87 -23.40 -4.33
C VAL A 286 4.37 -23.08 -4.36
N PRO A 287 3.51 -23.99 -3.88
CA PRO A 287 2.09 -23.73 -3.81
C PRO A 287 1.76 -22.52 -2.95
N HIS A 288 0.71 -21.77 -3.30
CA HIS A 288 0.25 -20.61 -2.54
C HIS A 288 -0.13 -21.00 -1.10
N GLU A 289 -0.79 -22.15 -0.97
CA GLU A 289 -1.12 -22.79 0.31
C GLU A 289 -0.47 -24.18 0.35
N PRO A 290 0.72 -24.33 0.98
CA PRO A 290 1.44 -25.60 1.01
C PRO A 290 0.87 -26.54 2.09
N THR A 291 -0.42 -26.87 1.99
CA THR A 291 -1.05 -27.89 2.82
C THR A 291 -0.54 -29.27 2.41
N GLU A 292 -0.54 -30.24 3.33
CA GLU A 292 -0.09 -31.60 3.02
C GLU A 292 -0.88 -32.23 1.86
N GLU A 293 -2.19 -31.96 1.77
CA GLU A 293 -3.02 -32.40 0.65
C GLU A 293 -2.55 -31.83 -0.70
N HIS A 294 -2.28 -30.52 -0.74
CA HIS A 294 -1.82 -29.83 -1.94
C HIS A 294 -0.44 -30.33 -2.38
N LEU A 295 0.47 -30.54 -1.42
CA LEU A 295 1.80 -31.07 -1.69
C LEU A 295 1.74 -32.50 -2.24
N VAL A 296 0.90 -33.36 -1.67
CA VAL A 296 0.70 -34.74 -2.16
C VAL A 296 0.09 -34.75 -3.56
N HIS A 297 -0.83 -33.83 -3.86
CA HIS A 297 -1.39 -33.69 -5.21
C HIS A 297 -0.29 -33.43 -6.25
N ALA A 298 0.57 -32.45 -5.99
CA ALA A 298 1.69 -32.13 -6.86
C ALA A 298 2.69 -33.29 -7.01
N GLU A 299 3.08 -33.93 -5.90
CA GLU A 299 4.01 -35.08 -5.94
C GLU A 299 3.43 -36.26 -6.72
N THR A 300 2.12 -36.51 -6.58
CA THR A 300 1.42 -37.56 -7.33
C THR A 300 1.40 -37.24 -8.82
N PHE A 301 1.14 -35.98 -9.19
CA PHE A 301 1.14 -35.56 -10.60
C PHE A 301 2.52 -35.77 -11.25
N PHE A 302 3.59 -35.40 -10.55
CA PHE A 302 4.97 -35.52 -11.05
C PHE A 302 5.62 -36.88 -10.76
N GLN A 303 4.84 -37.91 -10.40
CA GLN A 303 5.37 -39.24 -10.08
C GLN A 303 6.29 -39.77 -11.20
N GLY A 304 7.46 -40.28 -10.82
CA GLY A 304 8.49 -40.78 -11.74
C GLY A 304 9.51 -39.72 -12.17
N ILE A 305 9.31 -38.44 -11.84
CA ILE A 305 10.37 -37.42 -11.89
C ILE A 305 11.12 -37.43 -10.55
N PRO A 306 12.46 -37.43 -10.55
CA PRO A 306 13.24 -37.23 -9.33
C PRO A 306 12.84 -35.93 -8.65
N MET A 307 12.30 -36.01 -7.44
CA MET A 307 11.79 -34.86 -6.70
C MET A 307 12.17 -34.94 -5.24
N VAL A 308 12.29 -33.78 -4.61
CA VAL A 308 12.57 -33.67 -3.20
C VAL A 308 11.70 -32.59 -2.58
N ARG A 309 11.02 -32.93 -1.48
CA ARG A 309 10.20 -31.97 -0.74
C ARG A 309 11.07 -31.13 0.19
N TRP A 310 11.01 -29.81 0.01
CA TRP A 310 11.75 -28.88 0.85
C TRP A 310 10.86 -28.30 1.95
N LYS A 311 11.01 -28.78 3.18
CA LYS A 311 10.22 -28.31 4.34
C LYS A 311 10.85 -27.13 5.08
N ASN A 312 12.17 -26.98 5.00
CA ASN A 312 12.92 -25.90 5.63
C ASN A 312 14.04 -25.40 4.71
N ARG A 313 14.09 -24.10 4.46
CA ARG A 313 15.10 -23.45 3.60
C ARG A 313 16.53 -23.64 4.12
N ASP A 314 16.69 -23.73 5.45
CA ASP A 314 18.00 -23.80 6.11
C ASP A 314 18.50 -25.24 6.33
N GLN A 315 17.73 -26.23 5.88
CA GLN A 315 18.14 -27.62 5.87
C GLN A 315 18.02 -28.13 4.44
N PRO A 316 19.14 -28.34 3.72
CA PRO A 316 19.07 -28.99 2.42
C PRO A 316 18.39 -30.35 2.63
N PRO A 317 17.45 -30.71 1.76
CA PRO A 317 16.72 -31.94 1.96
C PRO A 317 17.70 -33.10 1.74
N SER A 318 17.61 -34.13 2.59
CA SER A 318 18.47 -35.30 2.50
C SER A 318 18.06 -36.15 1.30
N GLY A 319 18.78 -36.02 0.19
CA GLY A 319 18.55 -36.78 -1.04
C GLY A 319 19.56 -36.40 -2.11
#